data_AF-A0A7K6DPG2-F1
#
_entry.id   AF-A0A7K6DPG2-F1
#
_cell.length_a   1.000
_cell.length_b   1.000
_cell.length_c   1.000
_cell.angle_alpha   90.00
_cell.angle_beta   90.00
_cell.angle_gamma   90.00
#
_symmetry.space_group_name_H-M   'P 1'
#
loop_
_entity.id
_entity.type
_entity.pdbx_description
1 polymer ?
#
loop_
_entity_poly.entity_id
_entity_poly.type
_entity_poly.pdbx_seq_one_letter_code
_entity_poly.pdbx_strand_id
1 'polypeptide(L)'
;CPQAAMACPLEQALAVMVATFHKYSGKEGDKFKLSKAELKELLSKELPIFGSKQMDEAEFKRLMNDLDHNKDSEVDFKEYVCFLACVTMGFNEFFKDDPSKQHRRK
;
A
#
# COMPACT_ATOMS: atom_id res chain seq x y z
N CYS A 1 -4.30 -30.21 -4.19
CA CYS A 1 -4.04 -28.75 -4.19
C CYS A 1 -4.02 -28.29 -5.62
N PRO A 2 -5.03 -27.54 -6.11
CA PRO A 2 -4.95 -27.08 -7.47
C PRO A 2 -3.90 -25.97 -7.52
N GLN A 3 -2.79 -26.33 -8.17
CA GLN A 3 -1.79 -25.43 -8.73
C GLN A 3 -2.46 -24.15 -9.19
N ALA A 4 -2.05 -23.00 -8.64
CA ALA A 4 -2.46 -21.70 -9.14
C ALA A 4 -2.16 -21.68 -10.65
N ALA A 5 -3.22 -21.70 -11.46
CA ALA A 5 -3.15 -21.42 -12.88
C ALA A 5 -2.39 -20.11 -13.07
N MET A 6 -1.65 -19.96 -14.17
CA MET A 6 -0.93 -18.72 -14.48
C MET A 6 -1.91 -17.54 -14.45
N ALA A 7 -1.95 -16.86 -13.31
CA ALA A 7 -2.74 -15.66 -13.11
C ALA A 7 -2.13 -14.57 -14.01
N CYS A 8 -2.99 -13.80 -14.68
CA CYS A 8 -2.54 -12.67 -15.46
C CYS A 8 -1.75 -11.71 -14.55
N PRO A 9 -0.80 -10.90 -15.08
CA PRO A 9 0.02 -10.01 -14.25
C PRO A 9 -0.78 -9.15 -13.27
N LEU A 10 -1.99 -8.72 -13.64
CA LEU A 10 -2.89 -7.96 -12.77
C LEU A 10 -3.44 -8.80 -11.61
N GLU A 11 -3.88 -10.03 -11.88
CA GLU A 11 -4.38 -10.95 -10.84
C GLU A 11 -3.25 -11.31 -9.85
N GLN A 12 -2.03 -11.46 -10.35
CA GLN A 12 -0.83 -11.64 -9.51
C GLN A 12 -0.57 -10.42 -8.62
N ALA A 13 -0.67 -9.21 -9.18
CA ALA A 13 -0.50 -7.97 -8.41
C ALA A 13 -1.56 -7.84 -7.30
N LEU A 14 -2.83 -8.14 -7.61
CA LEU A 14 -3.91 -8.15 -6.62
C LEU A 14 -3.68 -9.22 -5.55
N ALA A 15 -3.22 -10.42 -5.92
CA ALA A 15 -2.87 -11.47 -4.97
C ALA A 15 -1.72 -11.06 -4.05
N VAL A 16 -0.68 -10.41 -4.59
CA VAL A 16 0.43 -9.85 -3.81
C VAL A 16 -0.07 -8.77 -2.86
N MET A 17 -0.95 -7.88 -3.31
CA MET A 17 -1.54 -6.84 -2.46
C MET A 17 -2.27 -7.41 -1.24
N VAL A 18 -3.10 -8.45 -1.46
CA VAL A 18 -3.82 -9.15 -0.37
C VAL A 18 -2.85 -9.91 0.54
N ALA A 19 -1.89 -10.65 -0.03
CA ALA A 19 -0.92 -11.43 0.73
C ALA A 19 -0.02 -10.54 1.58
N THR A 20 0.40 -9.38 1.05
CA THR A 20 1.19 -8.40 1.78
C THR A 20 0.40 -7.84 2.95
N PHE A 21 -0.87 -7.44 2.78
CA PHE A 21 -1.68 -7.00 3.92
C PHE A 21 -1.71 -8.05 5.04
N HIS A 22 -2.03 -9.30 4.70
CA HIS A 22 -2.10 -10.39 5.67
C HIS A 22 -0.76 -10.86 6.24
N LYS A 23 0.36 -10.54 5.59
CA LYS A 23 1.71 -10.76 6.14
C LYS A 23 2.00 -9.85 7.33
N TYR A 24 1.38 -8.67 7.38
CA TYR A 24 1.58 -7.69 8.44
C TYR A 24 0.42 -7.64 9.44
N SER A 25 -0.83 -7.76 9.00
CA SER A 25 -1.99 -7.78 9.89
C SER A 25 -2.02 -9.03 10.76
N GLY A 26 -2.43 -8.90 12.02
CA GLY A 26 -2.58 -10.04 12.92
C GLY A 26 -1.29 -10.57 13.52
N LYS A 27 -0.19 -9.82 13.41
CA LYS A 27 0.95 -10.00 14.33
C LYS A 27 0.54 -9.59 15.74
N GLU A 28 -0.31 -8.57 15.84
CA GLU A 28 -0.92 -8.08 17.08
C GLU A 28 -2.40 -7.74 16.83
N GLY A 29 -3.26 -7.90 17.85
CA GLY A 29 -4.66 -7.43 17.77
C GLY A 29 -5.54 -8.17 16.75
N ASP A 30 -6.30 -7.41 15.95
CA ASP A 30 -7.23 -7.95 14.95
C ASP A 30 -6.48 -8.41 13.68
N LYS A 31 -6.63 -9.70 13.36
CA LYS A 31 -5.99 -10.31 12.18
C LYS A 31 -6.46 -9.79 10.82
N PHE A 32 -7.50 -8.97 10.79
CA PHE A 32 -8.04 -8.37 9.58
C PHE A 32 -7.78 -6.87 9.47
N LYS A 33 -6.99 -6.30 10.40
CA LYS A 33 -6.62 -4.90 10.40
C LYS A 33 -5.14 -4.73 10.71
N LEU A 34 -4.62 -3.55 10.38
CA LEU A 34 -3.25 -3.15 10.69
C LEU A 34 -3.30 -2.18 11.86
N SER A 35 -2.65 -2.54 12.96
CA SER A 35 -2.30 -1.59 14.01
C SER A 35 -1.30 -0.55 13.50
N LYS A 36 -1.11 0.52 14.29
CA LYS A 36 -0.09 1.55 14.04
C LYS A 36 1.31 0.95 13.79
N ALA A 37 1.68 -0.05 14.59
CA ALA A 37 2.99 -0.68 14.51
C ALA A 37 3.15 -1.54 13.25
N GLU A 38 2.13 -2.34 12.92
CA GLU A 38 2.12 -3.19 11.72
C GLU A 38 2.13 -2.35 10.44
N LEU A 39 1.33 -1.27 10.39
CA LEU A 39 1.34 -0.35 9.25
C LEU A 39 2.73 0.29 9.07
N LYS A 40 3.37 0.72 10.16
CA LYS A 40 4.72 1.29 10.11
C LYS A 40 5.75 0.30 9.57
N GLU A 41 5.65 -0.96 9.98
CA GLU A 41 6.52 -2.02 9.50
C GLU A 41 6.27 -2.33 8.01
N LEU A 42 5.00 -2.38 7.59
CA LEU A 42 4.61 -2.58 6.19
C LEU A 42 5.19 -1.49 5.30
N LEU A 43 4.95 -0.21 5.64
CA LEU A 43 5.46 0.92 4.85
C LEU A 43 6.99 0.91 4.78
N SER A 44 7.66 0.57 5.88
CA SER A 44 9.12 0.55 5.93
C SER A 44 9.74 -0.54 5.06
N LYS A 45 9.08 -1.71 4.94
CA LYS A 45 9.64 -2.89 4.26
C LYS A 45 9.17 -3.03 2.81
N GLU A 46 7.90 -2.75 2.55
CA GLU A 46 7.26 -3.01 1.25
C GLU A 46 7.17 -1.74 0.39
N LEU A 47 7.16 -0.56 1.02
CA LEU A 47 7.09 0.73 0.34
C LEU A 47 8.20 1.68 0.83
N PRO A 48 9.48 1.34 0.64
CA PRO A 48 10.62 2.07 1.22
C PRO A 48 10.69 3.55 0.82
N ILE A 49 10.00 3.96 -0.26
CA ILE A 49 9.81 5.38 -0.63
C ILE A 49 9.15 6.18 0.51
N PHE A 50 8.25 5.54 1.27
CA PHE A 50 7.65 6.09 2.49
C PHE A 50 8.49 5.80 3.74
N GLY A 51 9.25 4.70 3.74
CA GLY A 51 10.04 4.25 4.89
C GLY A 51 11.40 4.93 5.11
N SER A 52 12.01 5.54 4.09
CA SER A 52 13.37 6.07 4.19
C SER A 52 13.40 7.53 4.61
N LYS A 53 13.75 7.80 5.88
CA LYS A 53 14.16 9.10 6.47
C LYS A 53 13.24 10.32 6.31
N GLN A 54 12.18 10.25 5.51
CA GLN A 54 11.33 11.39 5.20
C GLN A 54 10.06 11.44 6.04
N MET A 55 9.60 10.31 6.57
CA MET A 55 8.33 10.24 7.28
C MET A 55 8.56 10.32 8.79
N ASP A 56 8.35 11.51 9.37
CA ASP A 56 8.45 11.72 10.81
C ASP A 56 7.21 11.16 11.57
N GLU A 57 7.23 11.16 12.90
CA GLU A 57 6.10 10.65 13.70
C GLU A 57 4.81 11.48 13.52
N ALA A 58 4.92 12.78 13.19
CA ALA A 58 3.77 13.64 12.97
C ALA A 58 3.11 13.35 11.62
N GLU A 59 3.90 13.17 10.58
CA GLU A 59 3.46 12.74 9.25
C GLU A 59 2.89 11.32 9.29
N PHE A 60 3.51 10.41 10.05
CA PHE A 60 2.95 9.08 10.27
C PHE A 60 1.60 9.14 10.96
N LYS A 61 1.47 9.97 12.00
CA LYS A 61 0.20 10.14 12.69
C LYS A 61 -0.88 10.73 11.77
N ARG A 62 -0.51 11.70 10.91
CA ARG A 62 -1.43 12.25 9.90
C ARG A 62 -1.86 11.20 8.90
N LEU A 63 -0.92 10.44 8.34
CA LEU A 63 -1.23 9.34 7.44
C LEU A 63 -2.18 8.34 8.10
N MET A 64 -1.88 7.90 9.33
CA MET A 64 -2.75 6.97 10.05
C MET A 64 -4.17 7.54 10.19
N ASN A 65 -4.31 8.81 10.59
CA ASN A 65 -5.62 9.46 10.71
C ASN A 65 -6.34 9.59 9.36
N ASP A 66 -5.60 9.79 8.27
CA ASP A 66 -6.16 9.88 6.93
C ASP A 66 -6.59 8.51 6.39
N LEU A 67 -5.99 7.42 6.88
CA LEU A 67 -6.36 6.05 6.52
C LEU A 67 -7.50 5.50 7.39
N ASP A 68 -7.47 5.77 8.69
CA ASP A 68 -8.46 5.33 9.69
C ASP A 68 -9.75 6.16 9.57
N HIS A 69 -10.54 5.87 8.54
CA HIS A 69 -11.78 6.56 8.23
C HIS A 69 -12.87 6.24 9.26
N ASN A 70 -12.87 5.00 9.78
CA ASN A 70 -13.86 4.54 10.74
C ASN A 70 -13.55 4.97 12.19
N LYS A 71 -12.32 5.47 12.45
CA LYS A 71 -11.79 5.98 13.72
C LYS A 71 -11.64 4.93 14.82
N ASP A 72 -11.28 3.70 14.45
CA ASP A 72 -11.02 2.61 15.39
C ASP A 72 -9.53 2.48 15.77
N SER A 73 -8.67 3.36 15.27
CA SER A 73 -7.21 3.37 15.47
C SER A 73 -6.47 2.18 14.84
N GLU A 74 -7.13 1.46 13.93
CA GLU A 74 -6.57 0.42 13.09
C GLU A 74 -6.85 0.77 11.61
N VAL A 75 -6.24 0.04 10.67
CA VAL A 75 -6.49 0.21 9.24
C VAL A 75 -7.01 -1.10 8.68
N ASP A 76 -8.26 -1.12 8.24
CA ASP A 76 -8.86 -2.28 7.59
C ASP A 76 -8.39 -2.46 6.14
N PHE A 77 -8.74 -3.60 5.53
CA PHE A 77 -8.31 -3.89 4.17
C PHE A 77 -8.83 -2.87 3.13
N LYS A 78 -10.04 -2.32 3.32
CA LYS A 78 -10.61 -1.34 2.39
C LYS A 78 -9.84 -0.02 2.47
N GLU A 79 -9.52 0.44 3.68
CA GLU A 79 -8.72 1.64 3.93
C GLU A 79 -7.31 1.49 3.35
N TYR A 80 -6.69 0.31 3.54
CA TYR A 80 -5.41 -0.05 2.93
C TYR A 80 -5.43 -0.01 1.39
N VAL A 81 -6.46 -0.57 0.73
CA VAL A 81 -6.55 -0.55 -0.73
C VAL A 81 -6.80 0.87 -1.26
N CYS A 82 -7.58 1.69 -0.55
CA CYS A 82 -7.73 3.10 -0.88
C CYS A 82 -6.40 3.85 -0.82
N PHE A 83 -5.57 3.59 0.19
CA PHE A 83 -4.21 4.13 0.27
C PHE A 83 -3.36 3.75 -0.95
N LEU A 84 -3.31 2.46 -1.29
CA LEU A 84 -2.52 1.99 -2.43
C LEU A 84 -3.00 2.57 -3.76
N ALA A 85 -4.31 2.82 -3.91
CA ALA A 85 -4.84 3.52 -5.07
C ALA A 85 -4.27 4.95 -5.16
N CYS A 86 -4.23 5.70 -4.06
CA CYS A 86 -3.62 7.03 -4.00
C CYS A 86 -2.12 6.99 -4.34
N VAL A 87 -1.37 6.03 -3.79
CA VAL A 87 0.06 5.85 -4.11
C VAL A 87 0.25 5.53 -5.59
N THR A 88 -0.59 4.65 -6.15
CA THR A 88 -0.54 4.28 -7.57
C THR A 88 -0.84 5.47 -8.48
N MET A 89 -1.78 6.33 -8.09
CA MET A 89 -2.05 7.58 -8.80
C MET A 89 -0.83 8.50 -8.79
N GLY A 90 -0.14 8.65 -7.65
CA GLY A 90 1.10 9.41 -7.57
C GLY A 90 2.21 8.86 -8.47
N PHE A 91 2.37 7.53 -8.54
CA PHE A 91 3.29 6.91 -9.51
C PHE A 91 2.88 7.20 -10.95
N ASN A 92 1.59 7.13 -11.28
CA ASN A 92 1.09 7.40 -12.62
C ASN A 92 1.35 8.86 -13.05
N GLU A 93 1.27 9.83 -12.13
CA GLU A 93 1.67 11.22 -12.41
C GLU A 93 3.18 11.32 -12.68
N PHE A 94 4.01 10.69 -11.84
CA PHE A 94 5.46 10.62 -12.07
C PHE A 94 5.81 10.00 -13.44
N PHE A 95 5.08 8.98 -13.87
CA PHE A 95 5.29 8.33 -15.18
C PHE A 95 4.74 9.13 -16.38
N LYS A 96 3.84 10.09 -16.15
CA LYS A 96 3.33 11.03 -17.16
C LYS A 96 4.29 12.21 -17.36
N ASP A 97 5.00 12.60 -16.32
CA ASP A 97 5.97 13.71 -16.33
C ASP A 97 7.37 13.30 -16.83
N ASP A 98 7.56 12.04 -17.24
CA ASP A 98 8.80 11.59 -17.90
C ASP A 98 8.92 12.22 -19.32
N PRO A 99 9.90 13.11 -19.57
CA PRO A 99 10.06 13.79 -20.86
C PRO A 99 10.41 12.82 -22.01
N SER A 100 10.78 11.57 -21.72
CA SER A 100 11.10 10.57 -22.74
C SER A 100 9.86 9.98 -23.43
N LYS A 101 8.63 10.27 -22.97
CA LYS A 101 7.38 9.74 -23.56
C LYS A 101 6.63 10.70 -24.49
N GLN A 102 7.13 11.92 -24.74
CA GLN A 102 6.56 12.81 -25.79
C GLN A 102 6.73 12.28 -27.22
N HIS A 103 7.44 11.17 -27.44
CA HIS A 103 7.64 10.54 -28.75
C HIS A 103 6.86 9.23 -28.95
N ARG A 104 5.66 9.07 -28.38
CA ARG A 104 4.71 8.11 -28.98
C ARG A 104 4.22 8.70 -30.30
N ARG A 105 4.95 8.36 -31.37
CA ARG A 105 4.66 8.70 -32.76
C ARG A 105 3.18 8.43 -33.07
N LYS A 106 2.53 9.45 -33.64
CA LYS A 106 1.26 9.32 -34.36
C LYS A 106 1.42 8.36 -35.55
#